data_AF-A0A7C7APJ4-F1
#
_entry.id   AF-A0A7C7APJ4-F1
#
_cell.length_a   1.000
_cell.length_b   1.000
_cell.length_c   1.000
_cell.angle_alpha   90.00
_cell.angle_beta   90.00
_cell.angle_gamma   90.00
#
_symmetry.space_group_name_H-M   'P 1'
#
loop_
_entity.id
_entity.type
_entity.pdbx_description
1 polymer ?
#
loop_
_entity_poly.entity_id
_entity_poly.type
_entity_poly.pdbx_seq_one_letter_code
_entity_poly.pdbx_strand_id
1 'polypeptide(L)' 'MFRPSVDEMLANKQTRYALVIAVAKRAREISAQFEEDGTVTEEKPVLMAIEEFKAHKYNVLEPEIND' A
#
# COMPACT_ATOMS: atom_id res chain seq x y z
N MET A 1 -10.60 11.34 -9.39
CA MET A 1 -10.26 9.98 -8.92
C MET A 1 -8.83 9.72 -9.37
N PHE A 2 -7.88 9.62 -8.44
CA PHE A 2 -6.49 9.31 -8.78
C PHE A 2 -6.41 7.86 -9.23
N ARG A 3 -5.93 7.60 -10.45
CA ARG A 3 -5.78 6.26 -11.02
C ARG A 3 -4.28 5.98 -11.17
N PRO A 4 -3.61 5.52 -10.11
CA PRO A 4 -2.21 5.11 -10.25
C PRO A 4 -2.12 3.95 -11.24
N SER A 5 -1.02 3.88 -11.99
CA SER A 5 -0.73 2.75 -12.87
C SER A 5 -0.52 1.52 -12.02
N VAL A 6 -1.48 0.61 -12.04
CA VAL A 6 -1.45 -0.63 -11.25
C VAL A 6 -0.29 -1.52 -11.70
N ASP A 7 0.05 -1.48 -13.00
CA ASP A 7 1.16 -2.22 -13.58
C ASP A 7 2.54 -1.73 -13.08
N GLU A 8 2.69 -0.44 -12.79
CA GLU A 8 3.91 0.11 -12.18
C GLU A 8 4.11 -0.36 -10.74
N MET A 9 3.01 -0.66 -10.04
CA MET A 9 3.02 -1.09 -8.64
C MET A 9 3.08 -2.61 -8.47
N LEU A 10 2.73 -3.38 -9.51
CA LEU A 10 2.75 -4.84 -9.52
C LEU A 10 4.15 -5.33 -9.87
N ALA A 11 4.80 -6.03 -8.95
CA ALA A 11 5.94 -6.88 -9.30
C ALA A 11 5.44 -8.16 -10.00
N ASN A 12 6.29 -8.78 -10.84
CA ASN A 12 6.03 -9.93 -11.73
C ASN A 12 5.44 -11.22 -11.10
N LYS A 13 5.05 -11.20 -9.82
CA LYS A 13 4.50 -12.33 -9.09
C LYS A 13 3.28 -12.00 -8.22
N GLN A 14 2.78 -10.76 -8.25
CA GLN A 14 1.72 -10.30 -7.36
C GLN A 14 0.38 -10.25 -8.09
N THR A 15 -0.71 -10.60 -7.41
CA THR A 15 -2.06 -10.35 -7.93
C THR A 15 -2.51 -8.93 -7.63
N ARG A 16 -3.44 -8.40 -8.45
CA ARG A 16 -4.10 -7.11 -8.17
C ARG A 16 -4.79 -7.10 -6.80
N TYR A 17 -5.35 -8.23 -6.38
CA TYR A 17 -6.01 -8.34 -5.08
C TYR A 17 -5.00 -8.22 -3.93
N ALA A 18 -3.85 -8.89 -4.02
CA ALA A 18 -2.82 -8.74 -3.01
C ALA A 18 -2.24 -7.33 -2.97
N LEU A 19 -2.06 -6.66 -4.10
CA LEU A 19 -1.67 -5.26 -4.12
C LEU A 19 -2.67 -4.38 -3.36
N VAL A 20 -3.97 -4.55 -3.60
CA VAL A 20 -5.02 -3.79 -2.89
C VAL A 20 -4.98 -4.06 -1.39
N ILE A 21 -4.82 -5.32 -0.98
CA ILE A 21 -4.72 -5.70 0.44
C ILE A 21 -3.46 -5.08 1.07
N ALA A 22 -2.33 -5.10 0.37
CA ALA A 22 -1.07 -4.54 0.85
C ALA A 22 -1.14 -3.02 1.02
N VAL A 23 -1.70 -2.31 0.04
CA VAL A 23 -1.94 -0.86 0.11
C VAL A 23 -2.87 -0.53 1.29
N ALA A 24 -3.96 -1.28 1.47
CA ALA A 24 -4.89 -1.06 2.57
C ALA A 24 -4.24 -1.31 3.94
N LYS A 25 -3.41 -2.35 4.06
CA LYS A 25 -2.64 -2.64 5.28
C LYS A 25 -1.68 -1.48 5.59
N ARG A 26 -0.90 -1.06 4.60
CA ARG A 26 0.07 0.04 4.76
C ARG A 26 -0.62 1.37 5.12
N ALA A 27 -1.75 1.67 4.50
CA ALA A 27 -2.54 2.85 4.83
C ALA A 27 -2.99 2.87 6.30
N ARG A 28 -3.36 1.72 6.87
CA ARG A 28 -3.72 1.61 8.30
C ARG A 28 -2.52 1.83 9.21
N GLU A 29 -1.35 1.32 8.84
CA GLU A 29 -0.11 1.57 9.59
C GLU A 29 0.24 3.07 9.62
N ILE A 30 0.12 3.75 8.49
CA ILE A 30 0.35 5.20 8.38
C ILE A 30 -0.67 5.97 9.25
N SER A 31 -1.94 5.58 9.21
CA SER A 31 -2.98 6.16 10.09
C SER A 31 -2.64 6.00 11.56
N ALA A 32 -2.27 4.78 11.98
CA ALA A 32 -1.91 4.51 13.37
C ALA A 32 -0.69 5.33 13.81
N GLN A 33 0.32 5.47 12.95
CA GLN A 33 1.49 6.32 13.22
C GLN A 33 1.10 7.78 13.47
N PHE A 34 0.21 8.36 12.67
CA PHE A 34 -0.24 9.73 12.91
C PHE A 34 -1.07 9.90 14.19
N GLU A 35 -1.87 8.90 14.53
CA GLU A 35 -2.62 8.88 15.79
C GLU A 35 -1.68 8.79 17.00
N GLU A 36 -0.65 7.94 16.93
CA GLU A 36 0.37 7.77 17.97
C GLU A 36 1.24 9.03 18.12
N ASP A 37 1.66 9.63 17.01
CA ASP A 37 2.48 10.85 16.99
C ASP A 37 1.65 12.12 17.28
N GLY A 38 0.33 12.02 17.39
CA GLY A 38 -0.59 13.15 17.57
C GLY A 38 -0.56 14.16 16.42
N THR A 39 -0.14 13.72 15.23
CA THR A 39 0.07 14.58 14.06
C THR A 39 -1.22 14.67 13.24
N VAL A 40 -1.79 15.87 13.17
CA VAL A 40 -2.93 16.14 12.27
C VAL A 40 -2.39 16.47 10.88
N THR A 41 -2.58 15.55 9.93
CA THR A 41 -2.21 15.75 8.53
C THR A 41 -3.44 15.74 7.61
N GLU A 42 -3.41 16.58 6.57
CA GLU A 42 -4.42 16.59 5.52
C GLU A 42 -4.17 15.50 4.46
N GLU A 43 -2.99 14.87 4.49
CA GLU A 43 -2.62 13.84 3.52
C GLU A 43 -3.37 12.55 3.80
N LYS A 44 -4.00 12.00 2.74
CA LYS A 44 -4.76 10.76 2.85
C LYS A 44 -3.79 9.58 2.98
N PRO A 45 -3.88 8.75 4.05
CA PRO A 45 -3.00 7.60 4.26
C PRO A 45 -2.92 6.63 3.08
N VAL A 46 -4.04 6.46 2.37
CA VAL A 46 -4.10 5.62 1.16
C VAL A 46 -3.26 6.17 0.01
N LEU A 47 -3.19 7.50 -0.16
CA LEU A 47 -2.36 8.12 -1.20
C LEU A 47 -0.88 7.97 -0.86
N MET A 48 -0.50 8.18 0.40
CA MET A 48 0.87 7.97 0.85
C MET A 48 1.32 6.52 0.62
N ALA A 49 0.48 5.54 0.99
CA ALA A 49 0.76 4.13 0.72
C ALA A 49 0.97 3.88 -0.78
N ILE A 50 0.10 4.40 -1.65
CA ILE A 50 0.25 4.25 -3.11
C ILE A 50 1.59 4.80 -3.61
N GLU A 51 1.99 5.98 -3.15
CA GLU A 51 3.28 6.58 -3.56
C GLU A 51 4.48 5.78 -3.03
N GLU A 52 4.40 5.21 -1.81
CA GLU A 52 5.44 4.31 -1.30
C GLU A 52 5.60 3.03 -2.13
N PHE A 53 4.49 2.46 -2.60
CA PHE A 53 4.50 1.29 -3.48
C PHE A 53 5.01 1.61 -4.89
N LYS A 54 4.64 2.77 -5.46
CA LYS A 54 5.23 3.26 -6.73
C LYS A 54 6.74 3.50 -6.63
N ALA A 55 7.20 3.96 -5.47
CA ALA A 55 8.63 4.14 -5.19
C ALA A 55 9.35 2.81 -4.89
N HIS A 56 8.68 1.65 -5.03
CA HIS A 56 9.21 0.32 -4.74
C HIS A 56 9.83 0.18 -3.33
N LYS A 57 9.29 0.91 -2.35
CA LYS A 57 9.76 0.83 -0.95
C LYS A 57 9.36 -0.48 -0.26
N TYR A 58 8.31 -1.13 -0.76
CA TYR A 58 7.73 -2.33 -0.17
C TYR A 58 7.47 -3.40 -1.22
N ASN A 59 7.72 -4.66 -0.85
CA ASN A 59 7.33 -5.83 -1.63
C ASN A 59 6.13 -6.51 -0.99
N VAL A 60 5.12 -6.86 -1.79
CA VAL A 60 4.00 -7.71 -1.37
C VAL A 60 4.44 -9.16 -1.44
N LEU A 61 4.30 -9.87 -0.32
CA LEU A 61 4.49 -11.31 -0.22
C LEU A 61 3.11 -11.97 -0.16
N GLU A 62 2.79 -12.75 -1.18
CA GLU A 62 1.59 -13.58 -1.19
C GLU A 62 1.90 -14.93 -0.52
N PRO A 63 0.99 -15.48 0.29
CA PRO A 63 1.16 -16.82 0.83
C PRO A 63 1.18 -17.85 -0.31
N GLU A 64 2.06 -18.85 -0.20
CA GLU A 64 2.05 -20.03 -1.07
C GLU A 64 0.68 -20.71 -0.93
N ILE A 65 -0.06 -20.84 -2.04
CA ILE A 65 -1.29 -21.63 -2.06
C ILE A 65 -0.84 -23.09 -2.02
N ASN A 66 -0.89 -23.72 -0.85
CA ASN A 66 -0.79 -25.18 -0.78
C ASN A 66 -2.10 -25.75 -1.34
N ASP A 67 -2.01 -26.39 -2.51
CA ASP A 67 -3.10 -27.18 -3.13
C ASP A 67 -3.57 -28.33 -2.21
#